data_AF-A0A482VV77-F1
#
_entry.id   AF-A0A482VV77-F1
#
_cell.length_a   1.000
_cell.length_b   1.000
_cell.length_c   1.000
_cell.angle_alpha   90.00
_cell.angle_beta   90.00
_cell.angle_gamma   90.00
#
_symmetry.space_group_name_H-M   'P 1'
#
loop_
_entity.id
_entity.type
_entity.pdbx_description
1 polymer ?
#
loop_
_entity_poly.entity_id
_entity_poly.type
_entity_poly.pdbx_seq_one_letter_code
_entity_poly.pdbx_strand_id
1 'polypeptide(L)'
;MRDHEDLDSTYYLRSKRRKVDGGEEATCSHSYENAFKRKNAIMLMPLEILQNVFKFITYHELSLLSNFSDKVRKVNRKFKLAAEDLLNKAFKSLSKKLQNLTSTIFRAIEITQDDMEIKCLCRLLNLLEIINFQQTVIRATVWRYVYNEFYRTQKSCMYAGLILDLYDIFLHKFTRKPYQIYGPAVVKDYALPEEVKHIIHLTKNFCIHFDKVTEESIKHSLSVSGCKIVDLLDCASYASRRVIFERTSGNTFSAKYCYFLQNAWFVAFEIPPDKEMSLKQKQRMMHLRIRRIILAHTEMFMQQHQYERELLLRTNPVMKKPSVVVYTGYGDVHDTFFCYGAMNDAAYLQKFHLEDNDEDVEDELHNEEIIPNLDELDDLDDFLLIPHLGLDIDIRIDCPLAYAPYKYVKENEERVRDEEKSSTGMFNLCIEFHFPGAHYPRLPPSYNFRKRVSTRRY
;
A
#
# COMPACT_ATOMS: atom_id res chain seq x y z
N MET A 1 52.03 19.99 61.42
CA MET A 1 52.04 18.54 61.71
C MET A 1 51.71 17.87 60.39
N ARG A 2 52.65 17.32 59.61
CA ARG A 2 53.47 16.11 59.87
C ARG A 2 52.57 14.98 60.41
N ASP A 3 52.42 13.82 59.79
CA ASP A 3 53.30 13.11 58.85
C ASP A 3 52.56 11.89 58.23
N HIS A 4 53.11 11.41 57.09
CA HIS A 4 53.20 10.01 56.61
C HIS A 4 51.90 9.20 56.33
N GLU A 5 51.78 8.34 55.29
CA GLU A 5 52.78 7.54 54.54
C GLU A 5 52.13 6.95 53.24
N ASP A 6 52.92 6.86 52.15
CA ASP A 6 53.15 5.73 51.20
C ASP A 6 51.97 5.00 50.50
N LEU A 7 52.02 4.45 49.26
CA LEU A 7 53.04 4.18 48.23
C LEU A 7 52.29 3.76 46.92
N ASP A 8 53.05 3.65 45.81
CA ASP A 8 52.73 3.01 44.51
C ASP A 8 52.16 3.81 43.32
N SER A 9 53.08 4.60 42.76
CA SER A 9 53.50 4.64 41.35
C SER A 9 53.10 3.46 40.44
N THR A 10 52.50 3.75 39.27
CA THR A 10 53.16 3.49 37.97
C THR A 10 52.50 4.23 36.80
N TYR A 11 53.24 5.21 36.29
CA TYR A 11 53.05 5.87 35.00
C TYR A 11 53.59 5.01 33.86
N TYR A 12 52.86 4.90 32.74
CA TYR A 12 53.46 4.56 31.45
C TYR A 12 53.15 5.63 30.40
N LEU A 13 54.06 6.60 30.30
CA LEU A 13 54.21 7.51 29.18
C LEU A 13 54.81 6.75 27.99
N ARG A 14 54.09 6.74 26.88
CA ARG A 14 54.52 6.11 25.62
C ARG A 14 55.70 6.89 25.03
N SER A 15 56.81 6.19 24.84
CA SER A 15 58.13 6.73 24.50
C SER A 15 58.22 7.27 23.07
N LYS A 16 58.78 8.48 22.94
CA LYS A 16 59.51 8.95 21.76
C LYS A 16 60.82 8.18 21.67
N ARG A 17 61.11 7.57 20.52
CA ARG A 17 62.49 7.30 20.07
C ARG A 17 62.72 8.02 18.74
N ARG A 18 63.49 9.11 18.80
CA ARG A 18 64.32 9.59 17.69
C ARG A 18 65.69 8.94 17.86
N LYS A 19 66.27 8.42 16.78
CA LYS A 19 67.72 8.35 16.59
C LYS A 19 68.04 9.12 15.32
N VAL A 20 69.12 9.90 15.40
CA VAL A 20 69.71 10.73 14.36
C VAL A 20 71.10 10.15 14.05
N ASP A 21 71.47 10.25 12.78
CA ASP A 21 72.77 10.17 12.10
C ASP A 21 73.61 8.88 11.99
N GLY A 22 74.02 8.65 10.74
CA GLY A 22 75.18 7.85 10.33
C GLY A 22 75.00 7.17 8.97
N GLY A 23 75.22 7.90 7.86
CA GLY A 23 75.43 7.29 6.53
C GLY A 23 74.77 8.04 5.38
N GLU A 24 75.59 8.73 4.59
CA GLU A 24 75.26 9.48 3.39
C GLU A 24 74.55 8.61 2.33
N GLU A 25 73.47 9.13 1.75
CA GLU A 25 73.28 9.18 0.29
C GLU A 25 72.10 10.11 -0.02
N ALA A 26 72.42 11.19 -0.72
CA ALA A 26 71.49 12.22 -1.14
C ALA A 26 70.45 11.67 -2.13
N THR A 27 69.16 11.87 -1.85
CA THR A 27 68.18 12.07 -2.93
C THR A 27 67.19 13.16 -2.57
N CYS A 28 67.10 14.09 -3.52
CA CYS A 28 66.41 15.35 -3.53
C CYS A 28 65.02 15.40 -2.88
N SER A 29 64.80 16.55 -2.25
CA SER A 29 63.51 17.19 -2.00
C SER A 29 62.53 17.04 -3.17
N HIS A 30 61.48 16.26 -2.95
CA HIS A 30 60.18 16.50 -3.59
C HIS A 30 59.15 16.72 -2.49
N SER A 31 58.90 18.00 -2.20
CA SER A 31 57.62 18.42 -1.67
C SER A 31 56.56 17.98 -2.67
N TYR A 32 55.88 16.87 -2.38
CA TYR A 32 54.57 16.67 -2.95
C TYR A 32 53.70 17.77 -2.38
N GLU A 33 53.62 18.88 -3.12
CA GLU A 33 52.45 19.74 -3.09
C GLU A 33 51.25 18.82 -3.03
N ASN A 34 50.45 18.96 -1.98
CA ASN A 34 49.16 18.30 -1.90
C ASN A 34 48.41 18.70 -3.17
N ALA A 35 48.38 17.80 -4.15
CA ALA A 35 47.62 17.95 -5.36
C ALA A 35 46.22 18.38 -4.92
N PHE A 36 45.85 19.61 -5.29
CA PHE A 36 44.49 20.12 -5.14
C PHE A 36 43.57 18.96 -5.51
N LYS A 37 42.88 18.39 -4.52
CA LYS A 37 41.82 17.40 -4.78
C LYS A 37 40.82 18.16 -5.64
N ARG A 38 40.95 18.06 -6.97
CA ARG A 38 40.06 18.68 -7.94
C ARG A 38 38.68 18.23 -7.53
N LYS A 39 37.90 19.13 -6.91
CA LYS A 39 36.51 18.86 -6.61
C LYS A 39 35.89 18.61 -7.98
N ASN A 40 35.43 17.38 -8.20
CA ASN A 40 34.82 16.95 -9.44
C ASN A 40 33.79 18.02 -9.86
N ALA A 41 33.92 18.63 -11.04
CA ALA A 41 33.15 19.83 -11.41
C ALA A 41 31.63 19.61 -11.32
N ILE A 42 31.20 18.37 -11.58
CA ILE A 42 29.82 17.90 -11.41
C ILE A 42 29.27 18.12 -9.98
N MET A 43 30.14 18.20 -8.97
CA MET A 43 29.74 18.43 -7.58
C MET A 43 29.38 19.88 -7.27
N LEU A 44 29.84 20.82 -8.09
CA LEU A 44 29.54 22.24 -7.96
C LEU A 44 28.23 22.61 -8.68
N MET A 45 27.72 21.74 -9.55
CA MET A 45 26.49 22.00 -10.29
C MET A 45 25.28 22.11 -9.35
N PRO A 46 24.40 23.12 -9.50
CA PRO A 46 23.14 23.22 -8.78
C PRO A 46 22.30 21.93 -8.84
N LEU A 47 21.44 21.71 -7.83
CA LEU A 47 20.64 20.50 -7.74
C LEU A 47 19.71 20.37 -8.96
N GLU A 48 19.23 21.49 -9.47
CA GLU A 48 18.34 21.62 -10.62
C GLU A 48 19.02 21.13 -11.90
N ILE A 49 20.30 21.42 -12.08
CA ILE A 49 21.07 20.94 -13.23
C ILE A 49 21.28 19.43 -13.13
N LEU A 50 21.63 18.93 -11.94
CA LEU A 50 21.74 17.49 -11.70
C LEU A 50 20.41 16.77 -11.96
N GLN A 51 19.29 17.35 -11.53
CA GLN A 51 17.95 16.83 -11.80
C GLN A 51 17.65 16.81 -13.30
N ASN A 52 18.04 17.85 -14.06
CA ASN A 52 17.85 17.86 -15.50
C ASN A 52 18.68 16.80 -16.23
N VAL A 53 19.92 16.55 -15.78
CA VAL A 53 20.73 15.45 -16.31
C VAL A 53 20.10 14.09 -15.98
N PHE A 54 19.61 13.93 -14.76
CA PHE A 54 19.02 12.68 -14.29
C PHE A 54 17.67 12.35 -14.95
N LYS A 55 16.97 13.32 -15.55
CA LYS A 55 15.76 13.04 -16.35
C LYS A 55 16.02 12.14 -17.56
N PHE A 56 17.27 12.02 -18.00
CA PHE A 56 17.67 11.14 -19.12
C PHE A 56 18.07 9.73 -18.65
N ILE A 57 18.00 9.46 -17.35
CA ILE A 57 18.32 8.16 -16.74
C ILE A 57 17.01 7.47 -16.37
N THR A 58 16.96 6.14 -16.48
CA THR A 58 15.77 5.37 -16.08
C THR A 58 15.52 5.49 -14.58
N TYR A 59 14.26 5.38 -14.13
CA TYR A 59 13.97 5.43 -12.70
C TYR A 59 14.57 4.24 -11.97
N HIS A 60 14.68 3.07 -12.60
CA HIS A 60 15.37 1.92 -12.04
C HIS A 60 16.83 2.25 -11.74
N GLU A 61 17.56 2.84 -12.67
CA GLU A 61 18.94 3.27 -12.45
C GLU A 61 19.03 4.39 -11.41
N LEU A 62 18.10 5.36 -11.39
CA LEU A 62 18.04 6.38 -10.33
C LEU A 62 17.80 5.78 -8.94
N SER A 63 16.93 4.77 -8.87
CA SER A 63 16.65 4.04 -7.63
C SER A 63 17.83 3.17 -7.21
N LEU A 64 18.57 2.60 -8.16
CA LEU A 64 19.84 1.96 -7.86
C LEU A 64 20.81 3.00 -7.32
N LEU A 65 20.99 4.15 -7.97
CA LEU A 65 21.85 5.23 -7.48
C LEU A 65 21.48 5.70 -6.06
N SER A 66 20.19 5.72 -5.70
CA SER A 66 19.75 6.05 -4.33
C SER A 66 20.03 4.93 -3.31
N ASN A 67 19.86 3.65 -3.70
CA ASN A 67 20.07 2.47 -2.83
C ASN A 67 21.52 1.95 -2.79
N PHE A 68 22.35 2.28 -3.79
CA PHE A 68 23.73 1.83 -3.91
C PHE A 68 24.63 2.32 -2.76
N SER A 69 24.14 3.26 -1.95
CA SER A 69 24.75 3.74 -0.70
C SER A 69 25.10 2.61 0.28
N ASP A 70 24.31 1.54 0.36
CA ASP A 70 24.52 0.50 1.37
C ASP A 70 25.45 -0.63 0.89
N LYS A 71 25.65 -0.80 -0.42
CA LYS A 71 26.55 -1.82 -0.98
C LYS A 71 27.89 -1.30 -1.51
N VAL A 72 28.03 -0.01 -1.82
CA VAL A 72 29.33 0.62 -2.10
C VAL A 72 29.35 2.06 -1.57
N ARG A 73 30.07 2.31 -0.47
CA ARG A 73 30.50 3.65 -0.04
C ARG A 73 31.12 4.39 -1.23
N LYS A 74 30.40 5.26 -1.98
CA LYS A 74 30.98 6.29 -2.88
C LYS A 74 30.02 7.18 -3.70
N VAL A 75 28.69 7.19 -3.50
CA VAL A 75 27.84 8.20 -4.18
C VAL A 75 27.71 9.45 -3.32
N ASN A 76 27.88 10.63 -3.92
CA ASN A 76 27.80 11.89 -3.20
C ASN A 76 26.36 12.17 -2.74
N ARG A 77 26.19 12.67 -1.50
CA ARG A 77 24.89 13.06 -0.91
C ARG A 77 24.03 13.92 -1.84
N LYS A 78 24.64 14.80 -2.63
CA LYS A 78 23.91 15.67 -3.57
C LYS A 78 23.21 14.89 -4.69
N PHE A 79 23.85 13.85 -5.20
CA PHE A 79 23.29 12.98 -6.25
C PHE A 79 22.14 12.16 -5.68
N LYS A 80 22.31 11.63 -4.46
CA LYS A 80 21.25 10.94 -3.74
C LYS A 80 20.01 11.84 -3.62
N LEU A 81 20.17 13.05 -3.08
CA LEU A 81 19.05 13.99 -2.93
C LEU A 81 18.36 14.33 -4.26
N ALA A 82 19.12 14.52 -5.34
CA ALA A 82 18.54 14.78 -6.66
C ALA A 82 17.74 13.58 -7.20
N ALA A 83 18.27 12.35 -7.07
CA ALA A 83 17.59 11.14 -7.52
C ALA A 83 16.32 10.87 -6.70
N GLU A 84 16.39 11.00 -5.37
CA GLU A 84 15.24 10.82 -4.47
C GLU A 84 14.13 11.83 -4.77
N ASP A 85 14.47 13.09 -5.02
CA ASP A 85 13.49 14.12 -5.35
C ASP A 85 12.79 13.83 -6.70
N LEU A 86 13.53 13.35 -7.70
CA LEU A 86 12.93 12.95 -8.99
C LEU A 86 11.99 11.75 -8.85
N LEU A 87 12.39 10.71 -8.12
CA LEU A 87 11.56 9.53 -7.89
C LEU A 87 10.26 9.90 -7.15
N ASN A 88 10.37 10.73 -6.11
CA ASN A 88 9.22 11.19 -5.35
C ASN A 88 8.28 12.09 -6.20
N LYS A 89 8.84 12.98 -7.03
CA LYS A 89 8.07 13.80 -7.98
C LYS A 89 7.34 12.93 -9.02
N ALA A 90 8.00 11.93 -9.57
CA ALA A 90 7.41 11.00 -10.52
C ALA A 90 6.19 10.29 -9.92
N PHE A 91 6.35 9.69 -8.74
CA PHE A 91 5.26 9.05 -7.99
C PHE A 91 4.10 10.01 -7.65
N LYS A 92 4.41 11.24 -7.19
CA LYS A 92 3.41 12.29 -6.94
C LYS A 92 2.60 12.62 -8.19
N SER A 93 3.26 12.74 -9.34
CA SER A 93 2.61 13.09 -10.61
C SER A 93 1.78 11.95 -11.21
N LEU A 94 2.13 10.70 -10.91
CA LEU A 94 1.55 9.52 -11.53
C LEU A 94 0.03 9.43 -11.32
N SER A 95 -0.45 9.69 -10.10
CA SER A 95 -1.88 9.67 -9.79
C SER A 95 -2.68 10.65 -10.66
N LYS A 96 -2.15 11.86 -10.87
CA LYS A 96 -2.79 12.90 -11.69
C LYS A 96 -2.78 12.51 -13.17
N LYS A 97 -1.67 11.95 -13.67
CA LYS A 97 -1.56 11.46 -15.05
C LYS A 97 -2.62 10.38 -15.34
N LEU A 98 -2.75 9.40 -14.44
CA LEU A 98 -3.74 8.33 -14.60
C LEU A 98 -5.18 8.84 -14.53
N GLN A 99 -5.50 9.72 -13.58
CA GLN A 99 -6.83 10.34 -13.47
C GLN A 99 -7.21 11.15 -14.73
N ASN A 100 -6.26 11.89 -15.29
CA ASN A 100 -6.47 12.62 -16.53
C ASN A 100 -6.79 11.66 -17.69
N LEU A 101 -6.03 10.57 -17.83
CA LEU A 101 -6.29 9.55 -18.87
C LEU A 101 -7.65 8.87 -18.68
N THR A 102 -7.98 8.49 -17.45
CA THR A 102 -9.31 7.92 -17.12
C THR A 102 -10.43 8.87 -17.55
N SER A 103 -10.32 10.16 -17.22
CA SER A 103 -11.31 11.17 -17.60
C SER A 103 -11.41 11.35 -19.12
N THR A 104 -10.28 11.30 -19.83
CA THR A 104 -10.25 11.37 -21.30
C THR A 104 -10.96 10.17 -21.94
N ILE A 105 -10.75 8.96 -21.42
CA ILE A 105 -11.40 7.76 -21.94
C ILE A 105 -12.90 7.76 -21.66
N PHE A 106 -13.34 8.18 -20.47
CA PHE A 106 -14.77 8.33 -20.19
C PHE A 106 -15.45 9.27 -21.19
N ARG A 107 -14.86 10.45 -21.44
CA ARG A 107 -15.36 11.38 -22.45
C ARG A 107 -15.37 10.80 -23.87
N ALA A 108 -14.36 10.00 -24.21
CA ALA A 108 -14.32 9.33 -25.51
C ALA A 108 -15.47 8.33 -25.65
N ILE A 109 -15.73 7.50 -24.62
CA ILE A 109 -16.84 6.55 -24.60
C ILE A 109 -18.19 7.27 -24.76
N GLU A 110 -18.38 8.43 -24.14
CA GLU A 110 -19.64 9.20 -24.24
C GLU A 110 -19.92 9.76 -25.65
N ILE A 111 -18.87 10.00 -26.45
CA ILE A 111 -18.98 10.67 -27.76
C ILE A 111 -18.97 9.65 -28.90
N THR A 112 -18.27 8.54 -28.74
CA THR A 112 -18.13 7.51 -29.75
C THR A 112 -19.46 6.78 -30.00
N GLN A 113 -19.80 6.60 -31.28
CA GLN A 113 -20.99 5.84 -31.72
C GLN A 113 -20.65 4.47 -32.32
N ASP A 114 -19.36 4.18 -32.54
CA ASP A 114 -18.91 2.90 -33.08
C ASP A 114 -18.76 1.85 -31.97
N ASP A 115 -19.54 0.77 -32.06
CA ASP A 115 -19.56 -0.30 -31.06
C ASP A 115 -18.19 -0.95 -30.80
N MET A 116 -17.37 -1.08 -31.85
CA MET A 116 -16.04 -1.70 -31.75
C MET A 116 -15.03 -0.75 -31.09
N GLU A 117 -15.12 0.54 -31.38
CA GLU A 117 -14.34 1.57 -30.71
C GLU A 117 -14.74 1.68 -29.23
N ILE A 118 -16.04 1.69 -28.91
CA ILE A 118 -16.54 1.63 -27.52
C ILE A 118 -15.96 0.41 -26.80
N LYS A 119 -15.98 -0.76 -27.44
CA LYS A 119 -15.36 -1.99 -26.89
C LYS A 119 -13.88 -1.79 -26.59
N CYS A 120 -13.11 -1.22 -27.51
CA CYS A 120 -11.68 -0.98 -27.29
C CYS A 120 -11.44 0.03 -26.16
N LEU A 121 -12.21 1.11 -26.10
CA LEU A 121 -12.13 2.14 -25.06
C LEU A 121 -12.50 1.57 -23.68
N CYS A 122 -13.51 0.72 -23.58
CA CYS A 122 -13.86 0.01 -22.35
C CYS A 122 -12.71 -0.88 -21.87
N ARG A 123 -12.08 -1.65 -22.77
CA ARG A 123 -10.90 -2.47 -22.40
C ARG A 123 -9.74 -1.60 -21.91
N LEU A 124 -9.51 -0.43 -22.52
CA LEU A 124 -8.50 0.52 -22.05
C LEU A 124 -8.84 1.10 -20.67
N LEU A 125 -10.11 1.42 -20.43
CA LEU A 125 -10.60 1.88 -19.13
C LEU A 125 -10.38 0.82 -18.04
N ASN A 126 -10.73 -0.44 -18.31
CA ASN A 126 -10.52 -1.56 -17.39
C ASN A 126 -9.06 -1.68 -16.95
N LEU A 127 -8.13 -1.53 -17.90
CA LEU A 127 -6.70 -1.57 -17.61
C LEU A 127 -6.23 -0.35 -16.80
N LEU A 128 -6.77 0.84 -17.08
CA LEU A 128 -6.49 2.02 -16.25
C LEU A 128 -7.01 1.88 -14.82
N GLU A 129 -8.16 1.25 -14.59
CA GLU A 129 -8.70 0.99 -13.26
C GLU A 129 -7.77 0.07 -12.46
N ILE A 130 -7.30 -1.02 -13.07
CA ILE A 130 -6.32 -1.94 -12.46
C ILE A 130 -5.05 -1.18 -12.08
N ILE A 131 -4.50 -0.39 -13.01
CA ILE A 131 -3.27 0.37 -12.81
C ILE A 131 -3.45 1.48 -11.74
N ASN A 132 -4.59 2.17 -11.71
CA ASN A 132 -4.94 3.13 -10.67
C ASN A 132 -5.06 2.47 -9.29
N PHE A 133 -5.62 1.27 -9.23
CA PHE A 133 -5.72 0.50 -8.00
C PHE A 133 -4.33 0.16 -7.45
N GLN A 134 -3.44 -0.39 -8.28
CA GLN A 134 -2.06 -0.68 -7.86
C GLN A 134 -1.32 0.57 -7.38
N GLN A 135 -1.48 1.70 -8.06
CA GLN A 135 -0.91 3.00 -7.65
C GLN A 135 -1.45 3.45 -6.29
N THR A 136 -2.74 3.26 -6.05
CA THR A 136 -3.42 3.62 -4.80
C THR A 136 -2.92 2.77 -3.63
N VAL A 137 -2.70 1.47 -3.85
CA VAL A 137 -2.10 0.56 -2.85
C VAL A 137 -0.66 0.94 -2.50
N ILE A 138 0.16 1.31 -3.50
CA ILE A 138 1.52 1.83 -3.27
C ILE A 138 1.45 3.09 -2.42
N ARG A 139 0.58 4.03 -2.79
CA ARG A 139 0.39 5.29 -2.04
C ARG A 139 -0.01 5.01 -0.60
N ALA A 140 -1.04 4.20 -0.35
CA ALA A 140 -1.48 3.84 1.00
C ALA A 140 -0.34 3.23 1.85
N THR A 141 0.56 2.48 1.20
CA THR A 141 1.70 1.85 1.88
C THR A 141 2.80 2.85 2.27
N VAL A 142 3.11 3.80 1.40
CA VAL A 142 4.33 4.63 1.54
C VAL A 142 4.06 6.10 1.84
N TRP A 143 2.82 6.59 1.77
CA TRP A 143 2.57 8.03 1.71
C TRP A 143 3.13 8.78 2.92
N ARG A 144 3.03 8.20 4.12
CA ARG A 144 3.54 8.79 5.35
C ARG A 144 5.04 9.01 5.35
N TYR A 145 5.78 8.20 4.61
CA TYR A 145 7.24 8.23 4.61
C TYR A 145 7.79 9.12 3.48
N VAL A 146 7.01 9.28 2.42
CA VAL A 146 7.46 9.87 1.15
C VAL A 146 6.78 11.21 0.86
N TYR A 147 5.54 11.40 1.30
CA TYR A 147 4.70 12.55 0.93
C TYR A 147 4.38 13.44 2.12
N ASN A 148 4.33 12.86 3.31
CA ASN A 148 4.08 13.58 4.53
C ASN A 148 5.38 14.25 5.02
N GLU A 149 5.35 15.58 5.12
CA GLU A 149 6.51 16.39 5.48
C GLU A 149 6.95 16.20 6.95
N PHE A 150 6.03 15.82 7.85
CA PHE A 150 6.32 15.53 9.26
C PHE A 150 7.34 14.40 9.44
N TYR A 151 7.33 13.40 8.54
CA TYR A 151 8.14 12.19 8.68
C TYR A 151 9.07 11.94 7.50
N ARG A 152 9.25 12.94 6.63
CA ARG A 152 10.20 12.84 5.53
C ARG A 152 11.61 12.72 6.12
N THR A 153 12.13 11.49 6.17
CA THR A 153 13.50 11.23 6.58
C THR A 153 14.43 11.24 5.37
N GLN A 154 15.73 11.50 5.58
CA GLN A 154 16.77 11.30 4.55
C GLN A 154 16.97 9.82 4.14
N LYS A 155 16.18 8.91 4.73
CA LYS A 155 16.20 7.46 4.50
C LYS A 155 14.92 6.93 3.85
N SER A 156 13.86 7.73 3.79
CA SER A 156 12.55 7.32 3.25
C SER A 156 12.37 7.82 1.83
N CYS A 157 13.20 7.31 0.92
CA CYS A 157 13.03 7.53 -0.50
C CYS A 157 12.28 6.38 -1.15
N MET A 158 11.53 6.69 -2.21
CA MET A 158 10.99 5.64 -3.07
C MET A 158 12.14 4.98 -3.81
N TYR A 159 12.35 3.70 -3.58
CA TYR A 159 13.28 2.87 -4.35
C TYR A 159 12.56 1.91 -5.31
N ALA A 160 11.32 2.26 -5.66
CA ALA A 160 10.50 1.52 -6.60
C ALA A 160 10.73 2.01 -8.05
N GLY A 161 11.98 2.28 -8.42
CA GLY A 161 12.32 2.84 -9.73
C GLY A 161 11.85 1.97 -10.90
N LEU A 162 12.03 0.65 -10.79
CA LEU A 162 11.57 -0.30 -11.81
C LEU A 162 10.04 -0.26 -12.00
N ILE A 163 9.29 -0.04 -10.92
CA ILE A 163 7.84 0.11 -11.00
C ILE A 163 7.49 1.36 -11.80
N LEU A 164 8.14 2.50 -11.53
CA LEU A 164 7.92 3.74 -12.28
C LEU A 164 8.23 3.61 -13.76
N ASP A 165 9.33 2.93 -14.11
CA ASP A 165 9.68 2.69 -15.52
C ASP A 165 8.57 1.91 -16.23
N LEU A 166 8.00 0.89 -15.58
CA LEU A 166 6.87 0.14 -16.14
C LEU A 166 5.60 0.99 -16.28
N TYR A 167 5.30 1.86 -15.30
CA TYR A 167 4.20 2.82 -15.45
C TYR A 167 4.43 3.75 -16.64
N ASP A 168 5.64 4.28 -16.83
CA ASP A 168 5.94 5.17 -17.97
C ASP A 168 5.88 4.42 -19.31
N ILE A 169 6.34 3.16 -19.37
CA ILE A 169 6.17 2.29 -20.55
C ILE A 169 4.68 2.07 -20.84
N PHE A 170 3.89 1.74 -19.82
CA PHE A 170 2.45 1.57 -19.95
C PHE A 170 1.77 2.84 -20.45
N LEU A 171 2.04 4.00 -19.83
CA LEU A 171 1.47 5.30 -20.23
C LEU A 171 1.88 5.69 -21.66
N HIS A 172 3.12 5.42 -22.05
CA HIS A 172 3.61 5.67 -23.40
C HIS A 172 2.86 4.80 -24.42
N LYS A 173 2.76 3.50 -24.17
CA LYS A 173 2.00 2.58 -25.03
C LYS A 173 0.52 2.96 -25.08
N PHE A 174 -0.07 3.35 -23.95
CA PHE A 174 -1.46 3.76 -23.84
C PHE A 174 -1.77 4.96 -24.75
N THR A 175 -0.88 5.95 -24.75
CA THR A 175 -1.08 7.20 -25.50
C THR A 175 -0.64 7.11 -26.96
N ARG A 176 0.38 6.31 -27.29
CA ARG A 176 0.98 6.27 -28.64
C ARG A 176 0.65 5.03 -29.45
N LYS A 177 0.43 3.89 -28.78
CA LYS A 177 0.22 2.57 -29.40
C LYS A 177 -0.84 1.76 -28.64
N PRO A 178 -2.06 2.29 -28.44
CA PRO A 178 -3.08 1.68 -27.58
C PRO A 178 -3.45 0.25 -28.00
N TYR A 179 -3.37 -0.06 -29.30
CA TYR A 179 -3.61 -1.39 -29.85
C TYR A 179 -2.69 -2.47 -29.27
N GLN A 180 -1.46 -2.11 -28.84
CA GLN A 180 -0.56 -3.06 -28.18
C GLN A 180 -1.03 -3.43 -26.76
N ILE A 181 -1.85 -2.57 -26.15
CA ILE A 181 -2.38 -2.75 -24.80
C ILE A 181 -3.73 -3.47 -24.85
N TYR A 182 -4.69 -2.95 -25.63
CA TYR A 182 -6.02 -3.56 -25.66
C TYR A 182 -6.08 -4.80 -26.55
N GLY A 183 -5.20 -4.95 -27.55
CA GLY A 183 -5.24 -6.06 -28.52
C GLY A 183 -5.31 -7.44 -27.85
N PRO A 184 -4.41 -7.77 -26.90
CA PRO A 184 -4.51 -9.00 -26.12
C PRO A 184 -5.84 -9.16 -25.38
N ALA A 185 -6.35 -8.08 -24.76
CA ALA A 185 -7.59 -8.09 -23.98
C ALA A 185 -8.87 -8.16 -24.84
N VAL A 186 -8.80 -7.73 -26.11
CA VAL A 186 -9.88 -7.84 -27.09
C VAL A 186 -9.93 -9.23 -27.71
N VAL A 187 -8.78 -9.85 -27.98
CA VAL A 187 -8.68 -11.19 -28.59
C VAL A 187 -8.88 -12.30 -27.56
N LYS A 188 -8.34 -12.12 -26.36
CA LYS A 188 -8.47 -13.06 -25.24
C LYS A 188 -9.10 -12.28 -24.09
N ASP A 189 -10.41 -12.47 -23.90
CA ASP A 189 -11.14 -11.81 -22.82
C ASP A 189 -10.41 -11.97 -21.48
N TYR A 190 -10.28 -10.86 -20.74
CA TYR A 190 -9.57 -10.74 -19.46
C TYR A 190 -8.05 -11.03 -19.48
N ALA A 191 -7.42 -11.21 -20.65
CA ALA A 191 -5.98 -11.32 -20.72
C ALA A 191 -5.32 -9.96 -20.46
N LEU A 192 -4.61 -9.87 -19.33
CA LEU A 192 -3.83 -8.69 -19.01
C LEU A 192 -2.55 -8.62 -19.87
N PRO A 193 -2.16 -7.43 -20.36
CA PRO A 193 -0.84 -7.22 -20.93
C PRO A 193 0.27 -7.56 -19.93
N GLU A 194 1.43 -8.01 -20.43
CA GLU A 194 2.56 -8.40 -19.58
C GLU A 194 3.03 -7.25 -18.68
N GLU A 195 3.02 -6.01 -19.17
CA GLU A 195 3.37 -4.84 -18.36
C GLU A 195 2.43 -4.67 -17.17
N VAL A 196 1.12 -4.90 -17.36
CA VAL A 196 0.13 -4.79 -16.30
C VAL A 196 0.33 -5.90 -15.27
N LYS A 197 0.55 -7.15 -15.71
CA LYS A 197 0.90 -8.26 -14.82
C LYS A 197 2.16 -7.98 -14.01
N HIS A 198 3.20 -7.43 -14.64
CA HIS A 198 4.45 -7.06 -13.99
C HIS A 198 4.25 -5.95 -12.96
N ILE A 199 3.44 -4.92 -13.27
CA ILE A 199 3.11 -3.86 -12.31
C ILE A 199 2.39 -4.44 -11.08
N ILE A 200 1.40 -5.32 -11.27
CA ILE A 200 0.69 -5.99 -10.15
C ILE A 200 1.68 -6.79 -9.30
N HIS A 201 2.50 -7.63 -9.93
CA HIS A 201 3.48 -8.47 -9.24
C HIS A 201 4.49 -7.64 -8.44
N LEU A 202 5.10 -6.63 -9.06
CA LEU A 202 6.07 -5.77 -8.41
C LEU A 202 5.43 -4.91 -7.32
N THR A 203 4.20 -4.45 -7.50
CA THR A 203 3.45 -3.71 -6.46
C THR A 203 3.29 -4.56 -5.20
N LYS A 204 2.86 -5.82 -5.36
CA LYS A 204 2.74 -6.76 -4.24
C LYS A 204 4.07 -6.98 -3.54
N ASN A 205 5.13 -7.27 -4.29
CA ASN A 205 6.47 -7.50 -3.73
C ASN A 205 7.02 -6.26 -3.04
N PHE A 206 6.83 -5.08 -3.64
CA PHE A 206 7.25 -3.81 -3.09
C PHE A 206 6.56 -3.53 -1.76
N CYS A 207 5.23 -3.65 -1.69
CA CYS A 207 4.51 -3.38 -0.44
C CYS A 207 4.93 -4.34 0.69
N ILE A 208 5.14 -5.62 0.36
CA ILE A 208 5.66 -6.60 1.32
C ILE A 208 7.06 -6.20 1.77
N HIS A 209 7.99 -5.99 0.83
CA HIS A 209 9.38 -5.64 1.14
C HIS A 209 9.48 -4.34 1.94
N PHE A 210 8.71 -3.32 1.57
CA PHE A 210 8.63 -2.06 2.29
C PHE A 210 8.25 -2.28 3.74
N ASP A 211 7.17 -3.02 4.01
CA ASP A 211 6.73 -3.29 5.38
C ASP A 211 7.76 -4.13 6.17
N LYS A 212 8.40 -5.13 5.53
CA LYS A 212 9.34 -6.05 6.22
C LYS A 212 10.71 -5.44 6.49
N VAL A 213 11.21 -4.61 5.58
CA VAL A 213 12.62 -4.19 5.56
C VAL A 213 12.72 -2.70 5.86
N THR A 214 12.02 -1.87 5.10
CA THR A 214 12.11 -0.41 5.23
C THR A 214 11.41 0.05 6.49
N GLU A 215 10.12 -0.26 6.61
CA GLU A 215 9.28 0.21 7.71
C GLU A 215 9.75 -0.36 9.06
N GLU A 216 10.20 -1.61 9.09
CA GLU A 216 10.69 -2.27 10.30
C GLU A 216 12.01 -1.66 10.81
N SER A 217 12.91 -1.26 9.92
CA SER A 217 14.23 -0.70 10.29
C SER A 217 14.15 0.73 10.84
N ILE A 218 13.03 1.44 10.63
CA ILE A 218 12.83 2.79 11.16
C ILE A 218 12.57 2.68 12.67
N LYS A 219 13.50 3.19 13.50
CA LYS A 219 13.42 3.14 14.97
C LYS A 219 12.08 3.66 15.49
N HIS A 220 11.62 4.76 14.91
CA HIS A 220 10.36 5.46 15.19
C HIS A 220 9.31 5.19 14.09
N SER A 221 9.19 3.93 13.66
CA SER A 221 8.31 3.56 12.56
C SER A 221 6.84 3.83 12.86
N LEU A 222 6.21 4.61 11.98
CA LEU A 222 4.76 4.86 11.95
C LEU A 222 3.94 3.59 11.66
N SER A 223 4.59 2.43 11.41
CA SER A 223 3.93 1.13 11.45
C SER A 223 3.22 0.92 12.78
N VAL A 224 3.71 1.55 13.86
CA VAL A 224 3.21 1.47 15.23
C VAL A 224 2.30 2.66 15.60
N SER A 225 2.17 3.68 14.77
CA SER A 225 1.35 4.86 15.05
C SER A 225 0.97 5.50 13.74
N GLY A 226 -0.26 5.27 13.30
CA GLY A 226 -0.75 5.87 12.07
C GLY A 226 -2.04 5.23 11.63
N CYS A 227 -2.90 6.04 11.02
CA CYS A 227 -4.12 5.58 10.37
C CYS A 227 -3.84 4.75 9.10
N LYS A 228 -2.73 3.99 9.02
CA LYS A 228 -2.32 3.19 7.84
C LYS A 228 -3.40 2.20 7.47
N ILE A 229 -4.07 1.66 8.48
CA ILE A 229 -5.21 0.78 8.27
C ILE A 229 -6.37 1.47 7.54
N VAL A 230 -6.65 2.73 7.87
CA VAL A 230 -7.69 3.53 7.20
C VAL A 230 -7.29 3.76 5.76
N ASP A 231 -6.03 4.10 5.47
CA ASP A 231 -5.59 4.30 4.09
C ASP A 231 -5.62 3.02 3.26
N LEU A 232 -5.34 1.87 3.89
CA LEU A 232 -5.48 0.57 3.22
C LEU A 232 -6.94 0.30 2.91
N LEU A 233 -7.85 0.45 3.89
CA LEU A 233 -9.29 0.24 3.69
C LEU A 233 -9.89 1.23 2.69
N ASP A 234 -9.37 2.45 2.63
CA ASP A 234 -9.72 3.44 1.63
C ASP A 234 -9.31 3.04 0.20
N CYS A 235 -8.48 2.01 0.02
CA CYS A 235 -8.22 1.39 -1.28
C CYS A 235 -9.34 0.43 -1.72
N ALA A 236 -10.24 0.00 -0.83
CA ALA A 236 -11.32 -0.92 -1.16
C ALA A 236 -12.44 -0.20 -1.92
N SER A 237 -12.25 0.02 -3.23
CA SER A 237 -13.15 0.82 -4.06
C SER A 237 -14.60 0.33 -4.11
N TYR A 238 -14.82 -0.96 -3.85
CA TYR A 238 -16.13 -1.62 -3.89
C TYR A 238 -16.69 -1.92 -2.49
N ALA A 239 -16.05 -1.41 -1.44
CA ALA A 239 -16.57 -1.49 -0.08
C ALA A 239 -17.44 -0.25 0.21
N SER A 240 -18.51 -0.44 0.99
CA SER A 240 -19.25 0.71 1.51
C SER A 240 -18.44 1.36 2.63
N ARG A 241 -18.27 2.69 2.58
CA ARG A 241 -17.56 3.47 3.60
C ARG A 241 -18.49 4.54 4.16
N ARG A 242 -18.71 4.51 5.47
CA ARG A 242 -19.47 5.52 6.20
C ARG A 242 -18.56 6.24 7.21
N VAL A 243 -18.47 7.55 7.09
CA VAL A 243 -17.80 8.42 8.07
C VAL A 243 -18.84 8.81 9.11
N ILE A 244 -18.65 8.39 10.36
CA ILE A 244 -19.55 8.77 11.46
C ILE A 244 -19.17 10.15 11.99
N PHE A 245 -17.88 10.39 12.18
CA PHE A 245 -17.34 11.72 12.45
C PHE A 245 -15.85 11.78 12.11
N GLU A 246 -15.40 12.99 11.77
CA GLU A 246 -14.00 13.40 11.75
C GLU A 246 -13.93 14.74 12.48
N ARG A 247 -13.09 14.83 13.52
CA ARG A 247 -13.00 16.02 14.37
C ARG A 247 -11.56 16.27 14.74
N THR A 248 -11.23 17.55 14.91
CA THR A 248 -9.91 17.97 15.34
C THR A 248 -10.03 18.94 16.50
N SER A 249 -9.38 18.60 17.61
CA SER A 249 -9.36 19.39 18.85
C SER A 249 -7.91 19.69 19.22
N GLY A 250 -7.46 20.90 18.87
CA GLY A 250 -6.03 21.20 18.80
C GLY A 250 -5.31 20.17 17.94
N ASN A 251 -4.14 19.72 18.37
CA ASN A 251 -3.34 18.74 17.64
C ASN A 251 -3.91 17.29 17.66
N THR A 252 -5.09 17.04 18.22
CA THR A 252 -5.68 15.69 18.25
C THR A 252 -6.73 15.54 17.16
N PHE A 253 -6.52 14.60 16.26
CA PHE A 253 -7.47 14.08 15.29
C PHE A 253 -8.24 12.91 15.90
N SER A 254 -9.56 12.97 15.85
CA SER A 254 -10.47 11.91 16.30
C SER A 254 -11.44 11.55 15.19
N ALA A 255 -11.58 10.26 14.88
CA ALA A 255 -12.48 9.80 13.84
C ALA A 255 -13.13 8.45 14.16
N LYS A 256 -14.33 8.26 13.59
CA LYS A 256 -14.99 6.95 13.52
C LYS A 256 -15.42 6.65 12.08
N TYR A 257 -14.99 5.49 11.59
CA TYR A 257 -15.30 4.96 10.27
C TYR A 257 -15.98 3.60 10.38
N CYS A 258 -16.92 3.32 9.49
CA CYS A 258 -17.51 1.99 9.31
C CYS A 258 -17.26 1.58 7.85
N TYR A 259 -16.72 0.39 7.64
CA TYR A 259 -16.53 -0.20 6.32
C TYR A 259 -17.33 -1.50 6.23
N PHE A 260 -18.00 -1.74 5.10
CA PHE A 260 -18.65 -3.01 4.81
C PHE A 260 -18.10 -3.60 3.52
N LEU A 261 -17.59 -4.83 3.60
CA LEU A 261 -17.12 -5.62 2.46
C LEU A 261 -18.12 -6.74 2.20
N GLN A 262 -18.75 -6.71 1.03
CA GLN A 262 -19.68 -7.74 0.60
C GLN A 262 -18.93 -9.06 0.31
N ASN A 263 -19.58 -10.19 0.58
CA ASN A 263 -19.03 -11.54 0.32
C ASN A 263 -17.64 -11.80 0.94
N ALA A 264 -17.29 -11.05 1.99
CA ALA A 264 -16.04 -11.17 2.72
C ALA A 264 -16.27 -11.74 4.11
N TRP A 265 -15.23 -12.34 4.68
CA TRP A 265 -15.23 -12.85 6.04
C TRP A 265 -13.90 -12.60 6.74
N PHE A 266 -13.99 -12.44 8.06
CA PHE A 266 -12.83 -12.32 8.94
C PHE A 266 -13.15 -12.99 10.27
N VAL A 267 -12.57 -14.16 10.50
CA VAL A 267 -12.72 -14.91 11.73
C VAL A 267 -11.38 -14.96 12.44
N ALA A 268 -11.42 -14.73 13.73
CA ALA A 268 -10.28 -14.88 14.62
C ALA A 268 -10.69 -15.64 15.87
N PHE A 269 -9.87 -16.59 16.30
CA PHE A 269 -10.08 -17.34 17.53
C PHE A 269 -8.76 -17.62 18.23
N GLU A 270 -8.84 -17.82 19.54
CA GLU A 270 -7.67 -18.00 20.40
C GLU A 270 -7.02 -19.36 20.15
N ILE A 271 -5.68 -19.37 20.14
CA ILE A 271 -4.86 -20.57 20.08
C ILE A 271 -3.76 -20.48 21.15
N PRO A 272 -3.20 -21.61 21.61
CA PRO A 272 -2.04 -21.60 22.50
C PRO A 272 -0.89 -20.81 21.87
N PRO A 273 -0.20 -19.94 22.64
CA PRO A 273 0.87 -19.12 22.09
C PRO A 273 2.10 -19.95 21.77
N ASP A 274 2.50 -20.00 20.50
CA ASP A 274 3.67 -20.77 20.07
C ASP A 274 5.00 -20.03 20.31
N LYS A 275 5.01 -18.70 20.18
CA LYS A 275 6.22 -17.85 20.28
C LYS A 275 5.90 -16.44 20.74
N GLU A 276 6.77 -15.81 21.55
CA GLU A 276 6.67 -14.39 21.85
C GLU A 276 6.78 -13.55 20.57
N MET A 277 5.85 -12.60 20.40
CA MET A 277 5.82 -11.70 19.25
C MET A 277 5.73 -10.25 19.72
N SER A 278 6.61 -9.40 19.18
CA SER A 278 6.57 -7.97 19.51
C SER A 278 5.27 -7.33 19.03
N LEU A 279 4.80 -6.29 19.74
CA LEU A 279 3.61 -5.52 19.34
C LEU A 279 3.71 -4.99 17.90
N LYS A 280 4.91 -4.57 17.49
CA LYS A 280 5.18 -4.09 16.12
C LYS A 280 4.90 -5.18 15.08
N GLN A 281 5.37 -6.40 15.35
CA GLN A 281 5.14 -7.55 14.48
C GLN A 281 3.66 -7.96 14.46
N LYS A 282 2.99 -8.03 15.63
CA LYS A 282 1.54 -8.34 15.69
C LYS A 282 0.74 -7.40 14.77
N GLN A 283 0.99 -6.09 14.86
CA GLN A 283 0.30 -5.12 14.03
C GLN A 283 0.66 -5.21 12.55
N ARG A 284 1.94 -5.38 12.21
CA ARG A 284 2.35 -5.58 10.81
C ARG A 284 1.64 -6.79 10.20
N MET A 285 1.50 -7.87 10.96
CA MET A 285 0.79 -9.06 10.56
C MET A 285 -0.72 -8.82 10.40
N MET A 286 -1.33 -7.94 11.20
CA MET A 286 -2.72 -7.49 10.99
C MET A 286 -2.88 -6.65 9.71
N HIS A 287 -2.03 -5.65 9.50
CA HIS A 287 -2.06 -4.83 8.28
C HIS A 287 -1.91 -5.67 7.02
N LEU A 288 -1.04 -6.70 7.06
CA LEU A 288 -0.83 -7.62 5.95
C LEU A 288 -2.09 -8.43 5.61
N ARG A 289 -2.82 -8.92 6.62
CA ARG A 289 -4.07 -9.67 6.40
C ARG A 289 -5.15 -8.77 5.81
N ILE A 290 -5.34 -7.59 6.39
CA ILE A 290 -6.34 -6.63 5.91
C ILE A 290 -6.02 -6.20 4.49
N ARG A 291 -4.76 -5.90 4.16
CA ARG A 291 -4.33 -5.63 2.79
C ARG A 291 -4.68 -6.77 1.84
N ARG A 292 -4.44 -8.03 2.23
CA ARG A 292 -4.76 -9.19 1.37
C ARG A 292 -6.25 -9.30 1.07
N ILE A 293 -7.10 -9.08 2.07
CA ILE A 293 -8.57 -9.07 1.88
C ILE A 293 -8.97 -7.94 0.94
N ILE A 294 -8.49 -6.72 1.18
CA ILE A 294 -8.80 -5.56 0.35
C ILE A 294 -8.36 -5.78 -1.10
N LEU A 295 -7.16 -6.33 -1.31
CA LEU A 295 -6.64 -6.68 -2.63
C LEU A 295 -7.56 -7.70 -3.32
N ALA A 296 -7.82 -8.83 -2.66
CA ALA A 296 -8.64 -9.90 -3.22
C ALA A 296 -10.07 -9.42 -3.53
N HIS A 297 -10.72 -8.76 -2.57
CA HIS A 297 -12.07 -8.22 -2.73
C HIS A 297 -12.12 -7.20 -3.88
N THR A 298 -11.20 -6.24 -3.92
CA THR A 298 -11.21 -5.21 -4.97
C THR A 298 -10.93 -5.80 -6.34
N GLU A 299 -10.02 -6.77 -6.47
CA GLU A 299 -9.74 -7.44 -7.74
C GLU A 299 -10.98 -8.21 -8.26
N MET A 300 -11.68 -8.92 -7.39
CA MET A 300 -12.89 -9.69 -7.72
C MET A 300 -14.04 -8.79 -8.19
N PHE A 301 -14.40 -7.79 -7.37
CA PHE A 301 -15.51 -6.90 -7.68
C PHE A 301 -15.18 -5.94 -8.83
N MET A 302 -13.91 -5.61 -9.04
CA MET A 302 -13.49 -4.86 -10.23
C MET A 302 -13.76 -5.64 -11.50
N GLN A 303 -13.43 -6.93 -11.55
CA GLN A 303 -13.71 -7.74 -12.72
C GLN A 303 -15.21 -7.86 -12.99
N GLN A 304 -16.01 -8.00 -11.93
CA GLN A 304 -17.47 -8.02 -12.01
C GLN A 304 -18.03 -6.70 -12.56
N HIS A 305 -17.61 -5.57 -11.99
CA HIS A 305 -18.06 -4.25 -12.44
C HIS A 305 -17.66 -3.94 -13.89
N GLN A 306 -16.47 -4.38 -14.30
CA GLN A 306 -16.01 -4.26 -15.69
C GLN A 306 -16.87 -5.07 -16.66
N TYR A 307 -17.28 -6.28 -16.25
CA TYR A 307 -18.19 -7.11 -17.02
C TYR A 307 -19.58 -6.47 -17.14
N GLU A 308 -20.16 -6.02 -16.03
CA GLU A 308 -21.48 -5.35 -16.01
C GLU A 308 -21.51 -4.09 -16.87
N ARG A 309 -20.48 -3.25 -16.77
CA ARG A 309 -20.36 -2.06 -17.63
C ARG A 309 -20.32 -2.42 -19.10
N GLU A 310 -19.57 -3.45 -19.48
CA GLU A 310 -19.51 -3.89 -20.87
C GLU A 310 -20.81 -4.55 -21.35
N LEU A 311 -21.62 -5.13 -20.46
CA LEU A 311 -22.97 -5.60 -20.80
C LEU A 311 -23.90 -4.44 -21.13
N LEU A 312 -23.91 -3.40 -20.29
CA LEU A 312 -24.78 -2.23 -20.47
C LEU A 312 -24.50 -1.46 -21.77
N LEU A 313 -23.25 -1.49 -22.23
CA LEU A 313 -22.80 -0.77 -23.42
C LEU A 313 -22.99 -1.54 -24.73
N ARG A 314 -23.50 -2.78 -24.71
CA ARG A 314 -23.64 -3.62 -25.91
C ARG A 314 -25.06 -4.11 -26.11
N THR A 315 -25.54 -4.03 -27.35
CA THR A 315 -26.87 -4.49 -27.76
C THR A 315 -27.00 -6.01 -27.81
N ASN A 316 -25.90 -6.76 -28.02
CA ASN A 316 -25.87 -8.25 -28.00
C ASN A 316 -24.52 -8.79 -27.48
N PRO A 317 -24.27 -8.78 -26.15
CA PRO A 317 -22.96 -9.13 -25.61
C PRO A 317 -22.74 -10.66 -25.58
N VAL A 318 -22.03 -11.21 -26.56
CA VAL A 318 -21.35 -12.51 -26.40
C VAL A 318 -20.07 -12.26 -25.59
N MET A 319 -20.20 -12.26 -24.26
CA MET A 319 -19.09 -12.06 -23.34
C MET A 319 -19.01 -13.16 -22.31
N LYS A 320 -17.78 -13.60 -22.05
CA LYS A 320 -17.51 -14.55 -20.98
C LYS A 320 -17.79 -13.89 -19.63
N LYS A 321 -18.69 -14.49 -18.84
CA LYS A 321 -18.91 -14.14 -17.43
C LYS A 321 -17.58 -14.25 -16.65
N PRO A 322 -17.33 -13.39 -15.66
CA PRO A 322 -16.21 -13.54 -14.75
C PRO A 322 -16.18 -14.95 -14.16
N SER A 323 -14.99 -15.52 -13.99
CA SER A 323 -14.83 -16.83 -13.37
C SER A 323 -15.35 -16.82 -11.93
N VAL A 324 -15.78 -17.97 -11.43
CA VAL A 324 -16.00 -18.19 -10.00
C VAL A 324 -14.65 -18.07 -9.30
N VAL A 325 -14.49 -17.08 -8.41
CA VAL A 325 -13.23 -16.86 -7.70
C VAL A 325 -13.47 -16.73 -6.19
N VAL A 326 -12.69 -17.48 -5.43
CA VAL A 326 -12.63 -17.44 -3.97
C VAL A 326 -11.18 -17.22 -3.55
N TYR A 327 -10.97 -16.33 -2.59
CA TYR A 327 -9.69 -16.13 -1.92
C TYR A 327 -9.87 -16.43 -0.44
N THR A 328 -9.05 -17.36 0.08
CA THR A 328 -8.96 -17.63 1.51
C THR A 328 -7.52 -17.51 1.97
N GLY A 329 -7.31 -16.76 3.04
CA GLY A 329 -6.05 -16.61 3.74
C GLY A 329 -6.13 -17.17 5.15
N TYR A 330 -5.05 -17.80 5.56
CA TYR A 330 -4.88 -18.34 6.92
C TYR A 330 -3.61 -17.81 7.55
N GLY A 331 -3.56 -17.85 8.88
CA GLY A 331 -2.32 -17.78 9.63
C GLY A 331 -2.53 -17.33 11.06
N ASP A 332 -1.54 -17.61 11.87
CA ASP A 332 -1.43 -17.29 13.29
C ASP A 332 -0.74 -15.94 13.54
N VAL A 333 -1.07 -15.31 14.68
CA VAL A 333 -0.35 -14.18 15.27
C VAL A 333 -0.33 -14.41 16.78
N HIS A 334 0.79 -14.93 17.30
CA HIS A 334 0.97 -15.23 18.72
C HIS A 334 -0.11 -16.19 19.26
N ASP A 335 -1.16 -15.64 19.85
CA ASP A 335 -2.25 -16.30 20.56
C ASP A 335 -3.56 -16.32 19.76
N THR A 336 -3.53 -15.92 18.49
CA THR A 336 -4.74 -15.82 17.66
C THR A 336 -4.53 -16.45 16.29
N PHE A 337 -5.42 -17.37 15.90
CA PHE A 337 -5.51 -17.87 14.54
C PHE A 337 -6.51 -17.04 13.74
N PHE A 338 -6.18 -16.77 12.47
CA PHE A 338 -7.03 -16.02 11.56
C PHE A 338 -7.42 -16.85 10.34
N CYS A 339 -8.71 -16.81 10.00
CA CYS A 339 -9.26 -17.27 8.74
C CYS A 339 -10.02 -16.11 8.10
N TYR A 340 -9.61 -15.68 6.92
CA TYR A 340 -10.19 -14.51 6.27
C TYR A 340 -10.23 -14.68 4.76
N GLY A 341 -11.10 -13.95 4.09
CA GLY A 341 -11.20 -14.06 2.65
C GLY A 341 -12.32 -13.24 2.04
N ALA A 342 -12.47 -13.42 0.75
CA ALA A 342 -13.54 -12.84 -0.05
C ALA A 342 -13.86 -13.78 -1.21
N MET A 343 -15.09 -13.71 -1.72
CA MET A 343 -15.49 -14.35 -2.96
C MET A 343 -16.32 -13.41 -3.81
N ASN A 344 -16.33 -13.62 -5.13
CA ASN A 344 -17.20 -12.84 -6.01
C ASN A 344 -18.65 -13.36 -5.98
N ASP A 345 -19.57 -12.58 -6.56
CA ASP A 345 -20.99 -12.92 -6.56
C ASP A 345 -21.28 -14.28 -7.21
N ALA A 346 -20.59 -14.62 -8.30
CA ALA A 346 -20.74 -15.93 -8.94
C ALA A 346 -20.40 -17.10 -7.98
N ALA A 347 -19.33 -16.95 -7.19
CA ALA A 347 -18.96 -17.95 -6.18
C ALA A 347 -19.91 -17.96 -4.97
N TYR A 348 -20.43 -16.80 -4.59
CA TYR A 348 -21.46 -16.70 -3.57
C TYR A 348 -22.72 -17.46 -3.99
N LEU A 349 -23.26 -17.15 -5.16
CA LEU A 349 -24.45 -17.78 -5.72
C LEU A 349 -24.28 -19.29 -5.84
N GLN A 350 -23.16 -19.76 -6.41
CA GLN A 350 -22.90 -21.20 -6.53
C GLN A 350 -22.87 -21.93 -5.18
N LYS A 351 -22.44 -21.26 -4.11
CA LYS A 351 -22.25 -21.87 -2.79
C LYS A 351 -23.49 -21.78 -1.89
N PHE A 352 -24.24 -20.69 -1.99
CA PHE A 352 -25.30 -20.33 -1.05
C PHE A 352 -26.68 -20.15 -1.71
N HIS A 353 -26.79 -20.22 -3.04
CA HIS A 353 -28.08 -20.36 -3.73
C HIS A 353 -28.12 -21.74 -4.36
N LEU A 354 -28.65 -22.69 -3.57
CA LEU A 354 -28.94 -24.08 -3.95
C LEU A 354 -30.46 -24.30 -4.06
N GLU A 355 -31.21 -23.28 -4.44
CA GLU A 355 -32.62 -23.44 -4.81
C GLU A 355 -32.67 -23.45 -6.35
N ASP A 356 -33.19 -24.55 -6.91
CA ASP A 356 -33.32 -24.92 -8.33
C ASP A 356 -32.14 -25.67 -9.00
N ASN A 357 -31.47 -26.57 -8.27
CA ASN A 357 -30.72 -27.68 -8.90
C ASN A 357 -31.23 -29.02 -8.37
N ASP A 358 -32.56 -29.17 -8.29
CA ASP A 358 -33.15 -30.48 -8.51
C ASP A 358 -32.96 -30.84 -9.99
N GLU A 359 -32.52 -32.06 -10.20
CA GLU A 359 -32.09 -32.65 -11.46
C GLU A 359 -33.22 -32.59 -12.53
N ASP A 360 -32.83 -32.31 -13.78
CA ASP A 360 -33.58 -32.59 -15.01
C ASP A 360 -34.90 -31.82 -15.30
N VAL A 361 -34.82 -30.57 -15.78
CA VAL A 361 -35.79 -30.06 -16.78
C VAL A 361 -35.07 -29.14 -17.79
N GLU A 362 -34.72 -29.70 -18.94
CA GLU A 362 -34.56 -28.90 -20.17
C GLU A 362 -35.89 -28.21 -20.49
N ASP A 363 -35.81 -26.94 -20.89
CA ASP A 363 -36.87 -26.16 -21.54
C ASP A 363 -38.13 -25.83 -20.71
N GLU A 364 -38.23 -24.61 -20.20
CA GLU A 364 -39.13 -23.57 -20.74
C GLU A 364 -39.14 -22.33 -19.84
N LEU A 365 -39.09 -21.16 -20.50
CA LEU A 365 -39.31 -19.85 -19.89
C LEU A 365 -40.68 -19.80 -19.22
N HIS A 366 -40.75 -19.52 -17.91
CA HIS A 366 -41.80 -18.66 -17.36
C HIS A 366 -41.34 -17.96 -16.07
N ASN A 367 -41.36 -16.63 -16.11
CA ASN A 367 -41.27 -15.75 -14.94
C ASN A 367 -42.50 -15.97 -14.05
N GLU A 368 -42.32 -16.51 -12.85
CA GLU A 368 -43.20 -16.22 -11.72
C GLU A 368 -42.32 -15.91 -10.50
N GLU A 369 -42.43 -14.67 -10.00
CA GLU A 369 -41.86 -14.26 -8.72
C GLU A 369 -42.58 -15.03 -7.61
N ILE A 370 -41.97 -16.12 -7.12
CA ILE A 370 -42.45 -16.82 -5.94
C ILE A 370 -42.04 -16.00 -4.72
N ILE A 371 -42.98 -15.21 -4.20
CA ILE A 371 -42.90 -14.60 -2.88
C ILE A 371 -43.11 -15.73 -1.86
N PRO A 372 -42.15 -16.05 -0.97
CA PRO A 372 -42.39 -17.05 0.07
C PRO A 372 -43.47 -16.53 1.04
N ASN A 373 -44.48 -17.36 1.31
CA ASN A 373 -45.49 -17.09 2.34
C ASN A 373 -44.80 -16.99 3.71
N LEU A 374 -44.92 -15.82 4.35
CA LEU A 374 -44.18 -15.40 5.54
C LEU A 374 -44.91 -15.72 6.88
N ASP A 375 -45.91 -16.60 6.88
CA ASP A 375 -46.84 -16.73 8.00
C ASP A 375 -46.65 -17.99 8.89
N GLU A 376 -45.57 -18.78 8.75
CA GLU A 376 -45.39 -20.03 9.54
C GLU A 376 -43.98 -20.29 10.15
N LEU A 377 -43.19 -19.27 10.50
CA LEU A 377 -41.83 -19.46 11.07
C LEU A 377 -41.59 -18.72 12.40
N ASP A 378 -42.49 -18.87 13.36
CA ASP A 378 -42.50 -18.03 14.58
C ASP A 378 -41.45 -18.40 15.67
N ASP A 379 -40.51 -19.34 15.46
CA ASP A 379 -39.45 -19.63 16.45
C ASP A 379 -38.10 -20.16 15.88
N LEU A 380 -37.93 -20.25 14.55
CA LEU A 380 -36.67 -20.68 13.90
C LEU A 380 -35.96 -19.59 13.08
N ASP A 381 -36.54 -18.39 12.96
CA ASP A 381 -36.23 -17.46 11.87
C ASP A 381 -35.09 -16.46 12.12
N ASP A 382 -34.63 -16.27 13.36
CA ASP A 382 -33.51 -15.35 13.61
C ASP A 382 -32.19 -15.84 12.98
N PHE A 383 -32.03 -17.16 12.79
CA PHE A 383 -30.81 -17.75 12.22
C PHE A 383 -30.79 -17.76 10.68
N LEU A 384 -31.96 -17.68 10.04
CA LEU A 384 -32.10 -17.57 8.58
C LEU A 384 -31.91 -16.13 8.09
N LEU A 385 -32.11 -15.14 8.95
CA LEU A 385 -31.86 -13.71 8.67
C LEU A 385 -30.37 -13.32 8.72
N ILE A 386 -29.49 -14.18 9.25
CA ILE A 386 -28.06 -13.87 9.34
C ILE A 386 -27.42 -13.98 7.95
N PRO A 387 -26.82 -12.91 7.40
CA PRO A 387 -26.17 -13.01 6.10
C PRO A 387 -25.02 -14.03 6.16
N HIS A 388 -24.97 -14.95 5.20
CA HIS A 388 -23.92 -15.97 5.12
C HIS A 388 -22.52 -15.36 5.02
N LEU A 389 -22.39 -14.24 4.30
CA LEU A 389 -21.15 -13.48 4.12
C LEU A 389 -21.40 -11.98 4.20
N GLY A 390 -20.35 -11.23 4.58
CA GLY A 390 -20.43 -9.79 4.82
C GLY A 390 -19.55 -9.43 6.00
N LEU A 391 -18.59 -8.53 5.79
CA LEU A 391 -17.64 -8.13 6.82
C LEU A 391 -17.80 -6.65 7.15
N ASP A 392 -18.25 -6.38 8.37
CA ASP A 392 -18.24 -5.05 8.96
C ASP A 392 -16.91 -4.78 9.67
N ILE A 393 -16.34 -3.60 9.42
CA ILE A 393 -15.10 -3.15 10.06
C ILE A 393 -15.32 -1.75 10.62
N ASP A 394 -15.44 -1.70 11.94
CA ASP A 394 -15.64 -0.48 12.72
C ASP A 394 -14.29 0.02 13.23
N ILE A 395 -13.93 1.26 12.93
CA ILE A 395 -12.65 1.86 13.30
C ILE A 395 -12.88 3.12 14.10
N ARG A 396 -12.27 3.20 15.29
CA ARG A 396 -12.19 4.42 16.10
C ARG A 396 -10.73 4.78 16.32
N ILE A 397 -10.36 6.02 16.03
CA ILE A 397 -8.99 6.50 16.14
C ILE A 397 -8.97 7.84 16.85
N ASP A 398 -8.04 7.98 17.79
CA ASP A 398 -7.57 9.26 18.29
C ASP A 398 -6.06 9.32 18.07
N CYS A 399 -5.55 10.31 17.35
CA CYS A 399 -4.12 10.44 17.12
C CYS A 399 -3.69 11.90 16.94
N PRO A 400 -2.40 12.22 17.10
CA PRO A 400 -1.90 13.52 16.68
C PRO A 400 -2.15 13.76 15.18
N LEU A 401 -2.34 15.01 14.76
CA LEU A 401 -2.68 15.37 13.36
C LEU A 401 -1.68 14.83 12.33
N ALA A 402 -0.40 14.80 12.69
CA ALA A 402 0.65 14.24 11.83
C ALA A 402 0.38 12.77 11.42
N TYR A 403 -0.37 12.01 12.24
CA TYR A 403 -0.71 10.60 12.04
C TYR A 403 -2.07 10.35 11.38
N ALA A 404 -2.82 11.41 11.05
CA ALA A 404 -4.14 11.34 10.45
C ALA A 404 -4.15 10.61 9.09
N PRO A 405 -5.31 10.16 8.59
CA PRO A 405 -5.43 9.51 7.29
C PRO A 405 -5.04 10.44 6.13
N TYR A 406 -4.59 9.85 5.02
CA TYR A 406 -4.13 10.60 3.84
C TYR A 406 -5.20 11.55 3.30
N LYS A 407 -6.45 11.07 3.16
CA LYS A 407 -7.56 11.87 2.62
C LYS A 407 -7.79 13.13 3.46
N TYR A 408 -7.87 12.97 4.77
CA TYR A 408 -8.04 14.08 5.71
C TYR A 408 -6.88 15.09 5.62
N VAL A 409 -5.62 14.61 5.63
CA VAL A 409 -4.44 15.49 5.54
C VAL A 409 -4.41 16.25 4.22
N LYS A 410 -4.79 15.60 3.11
CA LYS A 410 -4.83 16.24 1.79
C LYS A 410 -5.90 17.32 1.70
N GLU A 411 -7.07 17.10 2.30
CA GLU A 411 -8.18 18.04 2.30
C GLU A 411 -7.95 19.23 3.25
N ASN A 412 -7.12 19.05 4.29
CA ASN A 412 -6.86 20.03 5.35
C ASN A 412 -5.38 20.45 5.41
N GLU A 413 -4.68 20.46 4.28
CA GLU A 413 -3.22 20.59 4.23
C GLU A 413 -2.71 21.86 4.91
N GLU A 414 -3.36 23.00 4.72
CA GLU A 414 -2.99 24.29 5.32
C GLU A 414 -3.06 24.26 6.85
N ARG A 415 -4.19 23.78 7.38
CA ARG A 415 -4.41 23.67 8.82
C ARG A 415 -3.43 22.70 9.48
N VAL A 416 -3.13 21.60 8.80
CA VAL A 416 -2.19 20.59 9.31
C VAL A 416 -0.77 21.17 9.40
N ARG A 417 -0.35 22.03 8.45
CA ARG A 417 0.96 22.71 8.50
C ARG A 417 1.06 23.71 9.66
N ASP A 418 0.00 24.45 9.97
CA ASP A 418 0.05 25.45 11.05
C ASP A 418 0.21 24.82 12.46
N GLU A 419 -0.27 23.59 12.64
CA GLU A 419 -0.22 22.86 13.90
C GLU A 419 1.09 22.05 14.10
N GLU A 420 2.11 22.30 13.28
CA GLU A 420 3.42 21.60 13.22
C GLU A 420 4.22 21.48 14.53
N LYS A 421 3.87 22.25 15.57
CA LYS A 421 4.75 22.52 16.71
C LYS A 421 4.69 21.53 17.87
N SER A 422 3.84 20.50 17.83
CA SER A 422 3.87 19.44 18.86
C SER A 422 3.39 18.12 18.28
N SER A 423 4.24 17.12 18.12
CA SER A 423 3.82 15.76 17.78
C SER A 423 3.47 14.93 19.03
N THR A 424 3.43 15.56 20.21
CA THR A 424 3.24 14.84 21.47
C THR A 424 1.76 14.69 21.81
N GLY A 425 1.31 13.45 21.84
CA GLY A 425 -0.06 13.05 22.17
C GLY A 425 -0.22 11.56 22.43
N MET A 426 -1.46 11.09 22.53
CA MET A 426 -1.77 9.66 22.60
C MET A 426 -2.29 9.19 21.24
N PHE A 427 -1.83 8.01 20.82
CA PHE A 427 -2.41 7.28 19.71
C PHE A 427 -3.29 6.16 20.27
N ASN A 428 -4.59 6.24 20.04
CA ASN A 428 -5.58 5.22 20.35
C ASN A 428 -6.18 4.71 19.03
N LEU A 429 -6.21 3.39 18.85
CA LEU A 429 -6.84 2.73 17.72
C LEU A 429 -7.66 1.57 18.26
N CYS A 430 -8.94 1.53 17.91
CA CYS A 430 -9.83 0.41 18.14
C CYS A 430 -10.39 -0.01 16.78
N ILE A 431 -10.20 -1.28 16.43
CA ILE A 431 -10.79 -1.88 15.24
C ILE A 431 -11.65 -3.05 15.72
N GLU A 432 -12.90 -3.05 15.31
CA GLU A 432 -13.85 -4.10 15.56
C GLU A 432 -14.22 -4.73 14.22
N PHE A 433 -13.91 -6.01 14.06
CA PHE A 433 -14.32 -6.82 12.92
C PHE A 433 -15.56 -7.56 13.34
N HIS A 434 -16.62 -7.47 12.56
CA HIS A 434 -17.88 -8.16 12.80
C HIS A 434 -18.28 -8.92 11.54
N PHE A 435 -18.42 -10.24 11.69
CA PHE A 435 -18.84 -11.17 10.66
C PHE A 435 -19.94 -12.08 11.24
N PRO A 436 -21.22 -11.71 11.07
CA PRO A 436 -22.35 -12.48 11.59
C PRO A 436 -22.36 -13.94 11.11
N GLY A 437 -21.99 -14.20 9.86
CA GLY A 437 -21.98 -15.55 9.29
C GLY A 437 -21.01 -16.54 9.97
N ALA A 438 -20.14 -16.09 10.89
CA ALA A 438 -19.35 -16.98 11.73
C ALA A 438 -20.22 -17.83 12.70
N HIS A 439 -21.46 -17.43 12.95
CA HIS A 439 -22.40 -18.20 13.78
C HIS A 439 -22.73 -19.57 13.18
N TYR A 440 -22.80 -19.70 11.84
CA TYR A 440 -23.06 -20.98 11.17
C TYR A 440 -22.04 -22.07 11.54
N PRO A 441 -20.71 -21.84 11.43
CA PRO A 441 -19.70 -22.80 11.88
C PRO A 441 -19.42 -22.75 13.40
N ARG A 442 -20.24 -22.04 14.20
CA ARG A 442 -20.03 -21.83 15.65
C ARG A 442 -18.67 -21.21 15.99
N LEU A 443 -18.23 -20.27 15.15
CA LEU A 443 -17.00 -19.50 15.36
C LEU A 443 -17.32 -18.11 15.95
N PRO A 444 -16.34 -17.45 16.59
CA PRO A 444 -16.55 -16.09 17.10
C PRO A 444 -16.92 -15.12 15.97
N PRO A 445 -18.06 -14.41 16.07
CA PRO A 445 -18.52 -13.48 15.04
C PRO A 445 -17.81 -12.13 15.11
N SER A 446 -17.07 -11.86 16.18
CA SER A 446 -16.45 -10.57 16.39
C SER A 446 -14.99 -10.72 16.84
N TYR A 447 -14.13 -9.85 16.32
CA TYR A 447 -12.74 -9.74 16.74
C TYR A 447 -12.40 -8.27 17.02
N ASN A 448 -11.82 -8.02 18.18
CA ASN A 448 -11.48 -6.67 18.63
C ASN A 448 -9.96 -6.49 18.69
N PHE A 449 -9.44 -5.59 17.86
CA PHE A 449 -8.04 -5.17 17.89
C PHE A 449 -7.93 -3.77 18.51
N ARG A 450 -7.38 -3.70 19.72
CA ARG A 450 -7.20 -2.44 20.46
C ARG A 450 -5.74 -2.09 20.63
N LYS A 451 -5.45 -0.80 20.55
CA LYS A 451 -4.10 -0.29 20.69
C LYS A 451 -4.08 1.10 21.30
N ARG A 452 -3.14 1.28 22.24
CA ARG A 452 -2.88 2.55 22.91
C ARG A 452 -1.37 2.77 23.03
N VAL A 453 -0.85 3.85 22.45
CA VAL A 453 0.58 4.19 22.43
C VAL A 453 0.76 5.66 22.77
N SER A 454 1.65 5.97 23.72
CA SER A 454 2.06 7.34 23.99
C SER A 454 3.10 7.78 22.98
N THR A 455 2.84 8.86 22.25
CA THR A 455 3.79 9.40 21.25
C THR A 455 4.90 10.24 21.88
N ARG A 456 4.88 10.51 23.21
CA ARG A 456 5.93 11.26 23.93
C ARG A 456 7.31 10.57 23.98
N ARG A 457 7.41 9.31 23.56
CA ARG A 457 8.66 8.54 23.46
C ARG A 457 9.06 8.22 22.00
N TYR A 458 8.41 8.84 21.01
CA TYR A 458 8.55 8.49 19.58
C TYR A 458 9.02 9.65 18.73
#